data_AF-A0A363RRB2-F1
#
_entry.id   AF-A0A363RRB2-F1
#
_cell.length_a   1.000
_cell.length_b   1.000
_cell.length_c   1.000
_cell.angle_alpha   90.00
_cell.angle_beta   90.00
_cell.angle_gamma   90.00
#
_symmetry.space_group_name_H-M   'P 1'
#
loop_
_entity.id
_entity.type
_entity.pdbx_description
1 polymer ?
#
loop_
_entity_poly.entity_id
_entity_poly.type
_entity_poly.pdbx_seq_one_letter_code
_entity_poly.pdbx_strand_id
1 'polypeptide(L)'
;MSSEARLAQLEARLQALCDREAIREALYLYCRGIDRGDEAALRAAYWPDATDRHGAYQGSAEGFIQAALPQLAKGRYIHNIANLSIHLNGDAAAVEAYFLAYQTDSDAAGAPRATFLCGRYVDLFTCRATATAEREWRVAKRVVVYDWQDIWAAPTQDEATRFGRRLPLGARAPDDPWYALMREVAMPASP
;
A
#
# COMPACT_ATOMS: atom_id res chain seq x y z
N MET A 1 38.17 -15.51 11.25
CA MET A 1 36.84 -16.14 11.04
C MET A 1 36.99 -17.25 10.01
N SER A 2 36.32 -18.39 10.18
CA SER A 2 36.30 -19.44 9.16
C SER A 2 35.49 -18.99 7.93
N SER A 3 35.73 -19.64 6.78
CA SER A 3 34.94 -19.40 5.56
C SER A 3 33.45 -19.66 5.78
N GLU A 4 33.11 -20.70 6.56
CA GLU A 4 31.73 -21.03 6.94
C GLU A 4 31.08 -19.90 7.76
N ALA A 5 31.78 -19.37 8.77
CA ALA A 5 31.26 -18.27 9.58
C ALA A 5 31.06 -16.99 8.76
N ARG A 6 31.92 -16.73 7.77
CA ARG A 6 31.77 -15.61 6.85
C ARG A 6 30.56 -15.81 5.93
N LEU A 7 30.36 -17.01 5.40
CA LEU A 7 29.23 -17.34 4.53
C LEU A 7 27.91 -17.18 5.28
N ALA A 8 27.77 -17.76 6.46
CA ALA A 8 26.57 -17.64 7.29
C ALA A 8 26.24 -16.17 7.62
N GLN A 9 27.26 -15.35 7.89
CA GLN A 9 27.06 -13.91 8.10
C GLN A 9 26.57 -13.18 6.84
N LEU A 10 27.07 -13.56 5.66
CA LEU A 10 26.62 -12.98 4.38
C LEU A 10 25.19 -13.38 4.06
N GLU A 11 24.83 -14.65 4.27
CA GLU A 11 23.47 -15.17 4.09
C GLU A 11 22.49 -14.43 5.01
N ALA A 12 22.83 -14.26 6.29
CA ALA A 12 22.00 -13.52 7.23
C ALA A 12 21.81 -12.05 6.81
N ARG A 13 22.87 -11.40 6.31
CA ARG A 13 22.79 -10.02 5.82
C ARG A 13 21.96 -9.91 4.54
N LEU A 14 22.10 -10.86 3.62
CA LEU A 14 21.31 -10.93 2.39
C LEU A 14 19.84 -11.13 2.73
N GLN A 15 19.52 -12.09 3.59
CA GLN A 15 18.15 -12.35 4.03
C GLN A 15 17.53 -11.09 4.66
N ALA A 16 18.28 -10.39 5.51
CA ALA A 16 17.82 -9.16 6.14
C ALA A 16 17.58 -8.01 5.12
N LEU A 17 18.27 -7.99 3.97
CA LEU A 17 18.00 -7.06 2.88
C LEU A 17 16.74 -7.48 2.10
N CYS A 18 16.60 -8.76 1.79
CA CYS A 18 15.41 -9.32 1.14
C CYS A 18 14.14 -9.10 1.98
N ASP A 19 14.21 -9.33 3.30
CA ASP A 19 13.09 -9.11 4.22
C ASP A 19 12.66 -7.64 4.25
N ARG A 20 13.62 -6.71 4.25
CA ARG A 20 13.32 -5.27 4.16
C ARG A 20 12.63 -4.92 2.85
N GLU A 21 13.09 -5.50 1.74
CA GLU A 21 12.50 -5.22 0.43
C GLU A 21 11.09 -5.81 0.30
N ALA A 22 10.87 -7.03 0.80
CA ALA A 22 9.54 -7.63 0.85
C ALA A 22 8.54 -6.77 1.64
N ILE A 23 8.99 -6.17 2.75
CA ILE A 23 8.15 -5.23 3.52
C ILE A 23 7.86 -3.95 2.74
N ARG A 24 8.86 -3.38 2.03
CA ARG A 24 8.63 -2.20 1.16
C ARG A 24 7.62 -2.48 0.08
N GLU A 25 7.77 -3.62 -0.60
CA GLU A 25 6.85 -4.06 -1.64
C GLU A 25 5.43 -4.26 -1.10
N ALA A 26 5.28 -4.82 0.11
CA ALA A 26 3.96 -4.95 0.75
C ALA A 26 3.32 -3.59 1.06
N LEU A 27 4.10 -2.58 1.50
CA LEU A 27 3.61 -1.21 1.67
C LEU A 27 3.19 -0.57 0.33
N TYR A 28 3.97 -0.76 -0.72
CA TYR A 28 3.62 -0.27 -2.06
C TYR A 28 2.40 -0.98 -2.63
N LEU A 29 2.26 -2.28 -2.36
CA LEU A 29 1.11 -3.07 -2.75
C LEU A 29 -0.17 -2.57 -2.07
N TYR A 30 -0.10 -2.24 -0.77
CA TYR A 30 -1.20 -1.61 -0.06
C TYR A 30 -1.61 -0.28 -0.72
N CYS A 31 -0.66 0.63 -0.97
CA CYS A 31 -0.94 1.93 -1.59
C CYS A 31 -1.58 1.76 -2.96
N ARG A 32 -1.03 0.87 -3.80
CA ARG A 32 -1.58 0.52 -5.10
C ARG A 32 -3.01 -0.02 -4.99
N GLY A 33 -3.25 -0.90 -4.01
CA GLY A 33 -4.56 -1.45 -3.68
C GLY A 33 -5.60 -0.38 -3.42
N ILE A 34 -5.29 0.56 -2.52
CA ILE A 34 -6.14 1.71 -2.20
C ILE A 34 -6.33 2.62 -3.43
N ASP A 35 -5.23 3.03 -4.05
CA ASP A 35 -5.22 4.07 -5.08
C ASP A 35 -5.94 3.66 -6.35
N ARG A 36 -5.92 2.36 -6.67
CA ARG A 36 -6.52 1.80 -7.88
C ARG A 36 -7.77 0.98 -7.60
N GLY A 37 -8.19 0.86 -6.35
CA GLY A 37 -9.32 0.00 -5.97
C GLY A 37 -9.06 -1.48 -6.27
N ASP A 38 -7.81 -1.91 -6.21
CA ASP A 38 -7.42 -3.30 -6.42
C ASP A 38 -7.58 -4.07 -5.10
N GLU A 39 -8.75 -4.70 -4.96
CA GLU A 39 -9.10 -5.48 -3.77
C GLU A 39 -8.12 -6.63 -3.51
N ALA A 40 -7.66 -7.31 -4.57
CA ALA A 40 -6.75 -8.45 -4.42
C ALA A 40 -5.39 -7.97 -3.88
N ALA A 41 -4.83 -6.90 -4.45
CA ALA A 41 -3.59 -6.29 -3.95
C ALA A 41 -3.75 -5.79 -2.50
N LEU A 42 -4.87 -5.12 -2.20
CA LEU A 42 -5.12 -4.59 -0.87
C LEU A 42 -5.19 -5.70 0.19
N ARG A 43 -5.89 -6.79 -0.10
CA ARG A 43 -5.97 -7.97 0.78
C ARG A 43 -4.62 -8.68 0.91
N ALA A 44 -3.84 -8.77 -0.17
CA ALA A 44 -2.54 -9.41 -0.17
C ALA A 44 -1.50 -8.69 0.71
N ALA A 45 -1.66 -7.38 0.94
CA ALA A 45 -0.77 -6.63 1.83
C ALA A 45 -0.94 -6.96 3.32
N TYR A 46 -2.07 -7.57 3.71
CA TYR A 46 -2.37 -7.95 5.09
C TYR A 46 -2.39 -9.47 5.28
N TRP A 47 -2.12 -9.90 6.51
CA TRP A 47 -2.54 -11.22 6.94
C TRP A 47 -4.06 -11.29 7.14
N PRO A 48 -4.73 -12.43 6.90
CA PRO A 48 -6.18 -12.56 7.11
C PRO A 48 -6.64 -12.27 8.55
N ASP A 49 -5.78 -12.52 9.53
CA ASP A 49 -5.97 -12.26 10.96
C ASP A 49 -5.48 -10.88 11.41
N ALA A 50 -5.09 -10.00 10.47
CA ALA A 50 -4.53 -8.70 10.82
C ALA A 50 -5.58 -7.74 11.41
N THR A 51 -5.08 -6.72 12.12
CA THR A 51 -5.89 -5.64 12.69
C THR A 51 -5.51 -4.28 12.12
N ASP A 52 -6.47 -3.38 12.04
CA ASP A 52 -6.25 -2.00 11.58
C ASP A 52 -6.96 -1.01 12.50
N ARG A 53 -6.21 0.03 12.90
CA ARG A 53 -6.73 1.22 13.58
C ARG A 53 -6.52 2.41 12.66
N HIS A 54 -7.60 2.81 11.99
CA HIS A 54 -7.61 3.79 10.92
C HIS A 54 -8.62 4.91 11.23
N GLY A 55 -8.19 5.93 11.98
CA GLY A 55 -9.07 7.02 12.41
C GLY A 55 -10.22 6.52 13.28
N ALA A 56 -11.47 6.69 12.81
CA ALA A 56 -12.66 6.21 13.49
C ALA A 56 -12.86 4.68 13.40
N TYR A 57 -12.17 4.02 12.48
CA TYR A 57 -12.21 2.57 12.36
C TYR A 57 -11.21 1.91 13.33
N GLN A 58 -11.66 0.89 14.06
CA GLN A 58 -10.79 0.02 14.84
C GLN A 58 -11.35 -1.41 14.82
N GLY A 59 -10.61 -2.34 14.21
CA GLY A 59 -11.09 -3.71 14.03
C GLY A 59 -10.12 -4.59 13.23
N SER A 60 -10.68 -5.57 12.53
CA SER A 60 -9.91 -6.42 11.62
C SER A 60 -9.52 -5.65 10.36
N ALA A 61 -8.38 -5.99 9.76
CA ALA A 61 -7.99 -5.45 8.45
C ALA A 61 -9.04 -5.80 7.39
N GLU A 62 -9.62 -7.00 7.46
CA GLU A 62 -10.74 -7.42 6.61
C GLU A 62 -11.93 -6.46 6.69
N GLY A 63 -12.37 -6.10 7.90
CA GLY A 63 -13.50 -5.20 8.07
C GLY A 63 -13.20 -3.78 7.61
N PHE A 64 -11.94 -3.32 7.75
CA PHE A 64 -11.49 -2.05 7.19
C PHE A 64 -11.60 -2.08 5.65
N ILE A 65 -11.07 -3.12 5.01
CA ILE A 65 -11.09 -3.28 3.55
C ILE A 65 -12.54 -3.26 3.04
N GLN A 66 -13.43 -4.03 3.65
CA GLN A 66 -14.85 -4.07 3.28
C GLN A 66 -15.52 -2.69 3.39
N ALA A 67 -15.19 -1.92 4.43
CA ALA A 67 -15.71 -0.57 4.61
C ALA A 67 -15.12 0.44 3.59
N ALA A 68 -13.87 0.24 3.18
CA ALA A 68 -13.16 1.14 2.25
C ALA A 68 -13.61 0.95 0.80
N LEU A 69 -13.78 -0.29 0.32
CA LEU A 69 -14.03 -0.60 -1.10
C LEU A 69 -15.15 0.22 -1.77
N PRO A 70 -16.33 0.42 -1.16
CA PRO A 70 -17.40 1.21 -1.76
C PRO A 70 -17.02 2.69 -1.99
N GLN A 71 -16.13 3.23 -1.17
CA GLN A 71 -15.64 4.61 -1.29
C GLN A 71 -14.53 4.70 -2.33
N LEU A 72 -13.63 3.70 -2.36
CA LEU A 72 -12.56 3.63 -3.35
C LEU A 72 -13.10 3.64 -4.79
N ALA A 73 -14.32 3.12 -5.02
CA ALA A 73 -14.96 3.16 -6.34
C ALA A 73 -15.37 4.58 -6.82
N LYS A 74 -15.45 5.57 -5.93
CA LYS A 74 -16.05 6.89 -6.21
C LYS A 74 -15.05 8.05 -6.27
N GLY A 75 -13.89 7.88 -5.64
CA GLY A 75 -12.89 8.95 -5.50
C GLY A 75 -11.73 8.87 -6.49
N ARG A 76 -10.68 9.65 -6.20
CA ARG A 76 -9.30 9.44 -6.66
C ARG A 76 -8.42 9.46 -5.42
N TYR A 77 -7.42 8.60 -5.36
CA TYR A 77 -6.54 8.47 -4.21
C TYR A 77 -5.10 8.36 -4.70
N ILE A 78 -4.19 8.99 -3.97
CA ILE A 78 -2.76 8.91 -4.23
C ILE A 78 -2.06 8.85 -2.87
N HIS A 79 -1.40 7.74 -2.58
CA HIS A 79 -0.58 7.55 -1.39
C HIS A 79 0.89 7.51 -1.77
N ASN A 80 1.67 8.46 -1.23
CA ASN A 80 3.12 8.46 -1.35
C ASN A 80 3.70 8.04 -0.01
N ILE A 81 4.57 7.03 -0.03
CA ILE A 81 5.25 6.54 1.17
C ILE A 81 6.71 6.99 1.18
N ALA A 82 7.18 7.49 2.32
CA ALA A 82 8.52 8.01 2.50
C ALA A 82 9.07 7.69 3.90
N ASN A 83 10.36 7.99 4.10
CA ASN A 83 11.05 7.96 5.40
C ASN A 83 10.83 6.66 6.19
N LEU A 84 10.99 5.51 5.54
CA LEU A 84 10.74 4.21 6.16
C LEU A 84 11.81 3.87 7.21
N SER A 85 11.36 3.47 8.40
CA SER A 85 12.18 2.86 9.45
C SER A 85 11.74 1.42 9.64
N ILE A 86 12.67 0.46 9.49
CA ILE A 86 12.38 -0.98 9.59
C ILE A 86 13.33 -1.63 10.59
N HIS A 87 12.77 -2.08 11.71
CA HIS A 87 13.49 -2.84 12.72
C HIS A 87 13.08 -4.33 12.67
N LEU A 88 13.90 -5.15 12.02
CA LEU A 88 13.72 -6.60 11.96
C LEU A 88 14.10 -7.27 13.28
N ASN A 89 13.33 -8.28 13.67
CA ASN A 89 13.60 -9.19 14.78
C ASN A 89 13.05 -10.59 14.44
N GLY A 90 13.89 -11.43 13.82
CA GLY A 90 13.49 -12.74 13.32
C GLY A 90 12.37 -12.62 12.29
N ASP A 91 11.25 -13.29 12.55
CA ASP A 91 10.05 -13.28 11.69
C ASP A 91 9.06 -12.15 12.02
N ALA A 92 9.50 -11.12 12.77
CA ALA A 92 8.71 -9.94 13.06
C ALA A 92 9.48 -8.66 12.71
N ALA A 93 8.76 -7.60 12.37
CA ALA A 93 9.36 -6.30 12.12
C ALA A 93 8.45 -5.17 12.63
N ALA A 94 9.03 -4.23 13.37
CA ALA A 94 8.40 -2.95 13.67
C ALA A 94 8.75 -1.98 12.54
N VAL A 95 7.71 -1.41 11.91
CA VAL A 95 7.86 -0.56 10.74
C VAL A 95 7.13 0.75 10.92
N GLU A 96 7.82 1.84 10.66
CA GLU A 96 7.22 3.17 10.53
C GLU A 96 7.42 3.64 9.08
N ALA A 97 6.35 4.16 8.48
CA ALA A 97 6.38 4.71 7.13
C ALA A 97 5.55 5.99 7.07
N TYR A 98 6.15 7.09 6.62
CA TYR A 98 5.44 8.36 6.47
C TYR A 98 4.58 8.29 5.22
N PHE A 99 3.34 8.78 5.30
CA PHE A 99 2.47 8.90 4.14
C PHE A 99 2.10 10.36 3.87
N LEU A 100 2.02 10.69 2.58
CA LEU A 100 1.29 11.84 2.05
C LEU A 100 0.15 11.28 1.19
N ALA A 101 -1.09 11.57 1.56
CA ALA A 101 -2.26 11.08 0.86
C ALA A 101 -3.09 12.24 0.30
N TYR A 102 -3.41 12.16 -0.99
CA TYR A 102 -4.41 13.01 -1.63
C TYR A 102 -5.62 12.15 -1.93
N GLN A 103 -6.80 12.58 -1.48
CA GLN A 103 -8.03 11.85 -1.76
C GLN A 103 -9.17 12.81 -2.12
N THR A 104 -10.06 12.35 -3.00
CA THR A 104 -11.29 13.07 -3.31
C THR A 104 -12.50 12.23 -2.97
N ASP A 105 -13.50 12.85 -2.36
CA ASP A 105 -14.79 12.26 -2.03
C ASP A 105 -15.91 13.31 -2.16
N SER A 106 -17.05 13.04 -1.55
CA SER A 106 -18.14 14.01 -1.41
C SER A 106 -18.37 14.32 0.06
N ASP A 107 -18.71 15.57 0.36
CA ASP A 107 -19.14 15.97 1.71
C ASP A 107 -20.56 15.47 2.04
N ALA A 108 -21.06 15.81 3.23
CA ALA A 108 -22.39 15.41 3.68
C ALA A 108 -23.54 15.97 2.82
N ALA A 109 -23.31 17.05 2.07
CA ALA A 109 -24.26 17.64 1.13
C ALA A 109 -24.09 17.09 -0.30
N GLY A 110 -23.14 16.18 -0.52
CA GLY A 110 -22.82 15.61 -1.83
C GLY A 110 -21.89 16.48 -2.69
N ALA A 111 -21.36 17.58 -2.15
CA ALA A 111 -20.44 18.45 -2.89
C ALA A 111 -19.04 17.81 -2.98
N PRO A 112 -18.34 17.91 -4.13
CA PRO A 112 -16.99 17.37 -4.28
C PRO A 112 -16.01 17.98 -3.28
N ARG A 113 -15.29 17.13 -2.56
CA ARG A 113 -14.30 17.51 -1.56
C ARG A 113 -12.98 16.84 -1.86
N ALA A 114 -11.89 17.57 -1.62
CA ALA A 114 -10.53 17.05 -1.66
C ALA A 114 -9.92 17.17 -0.26
N THR A 115 -9.16 16.16 0.11
CA THR A 115 -8.48 16.09 1.40
C THR A 115 -7.02 15.71 1.16
N PHE A 116 -6.14 16.45 1.81
CA PHE A 116 -4.72 16.13 1.91
C PHE A 116 -4.39 15.73 3.34
N LEU A 117 -3.71 14.60 3.48
CA LEU A 117 -3.37 14.00 4.76
C LEU A 117 -1.86 13.77 4.80
N CYS A 118 -1.26 14.09 5.93
CA CYS A 118 0.09 13.63 6.27
C CYS A 118 0.01 12.80 7.54
N GLY A 119 0.80 11.74 7.59
CA GLY A 119 0.83 10.90 8.77
C GLY A 119 1.85 9.79 8.66
N ARG A 120 1.68 8.79 9.52
CA ARG A 120 2.52 7.60 9.58
C ARG A 120 1.68 6.35 9.66
N TYR A 121 2.11 5.32 8.93
CA TYR A 121 1.75 3.94 9.23
C TYR A 121 2.75 3.42 10.25
N VAL A 122 2.25 3.03 11.42
CA VAL A 122 3.03 2.34 12.45
C VAL A 122 2.54 0.90 12.49
N ASP A 123 3.34 0.03 11.89
CA ASP A 123 2.96 -1.33 11.55
C ASP A 123 3.78 -2.37 12.33
N LEU A 124 3.12 -3.47 12.68
CA LEU A 124 3.76 -4.75 12.92
C LEU A 124 3.64 -5.57 11.64
N PHE A 125 4.79 -5.92 11.07
CA PHE A 125 4.90 -6.91 10.01
C PHE A 125 5.31 -8.26 10.61
N THR A 126 4.75 -9.34 10.07
CA THR A 126 5.22 -10.70 10.41
C THR A 126 5.49 -11.49 9.14
N CYS A 127 6.51 -12.34 9.20
CA CYS A 127 6.88 -13.28 8.17
C CYS A 127 6.25 -14.64 8.46
N ARG A 128 5.62 -15.25 7.47
CA ARG A 128 5.07 -16.61 7.59
C ARG A 128 5.38 -17.39 6.32
N ALA A 129 5.56 -18.69 6.47
CA ALA A 129 5.59 -19.60 5.34
C ALA A 129 4.18 -19.70 4.72
N THR A 130 4.10 -19.67 3.39
CA THR A 130 2.83 -19.79 2.67
C THR A 130 2.65 -21.19 2.10
N ALA A 131 1.50 -21.43 1.46
CA ALA A 131 1.18 -22.73 0.86
C ALA A 131 2.19 -23.16 -0.22
N THR A 132 2.94 -22.22 -0.81
CA THR A 132 4.02 -22.47 -1.77
C THR A 132 5.38 -22.68 -1.10
N ALA A 133 5.42 -22.75 0.25
CA ALA A 133 6.63 -22.79 1.07
C ALA A 133 7.53 -21.55 0.97
N GLU A 134 7.04 -20.47 0.35
CA GLU A 134 7.74 -19.18 0.29
C GLU A 134 7.51 -18.38 1.59
N ARG A 135 8.52 -17.62 2.01
CA ARG A 135 8.41 -16.70 3.14
C ARG A 135 7.80 -15.39 2.66
N GLU A 136 6.67 -15.01 3.21
CA GLU A 136 6.01 -13.74 2.88
C GLU A 136 5.94 -12.82 4.08
N TRP A 137 6.17 -11.54 3.85
CA TRP A 137 5.98 -10.47 4.83
C TRP A 137 4.68 -9.72 4.54
N ARG A 138 3.79 -9.67 5.52
CA ARG A 138 2.54 -8.91 5.42
C ARG A 138 2.26 -8.16 6.72
N VAL A 139 1.39 -7.15 6.64
CA VAL A 139 0.93 -6.39 7.80
C VAL A 139 0.10 -7.30 8.71
N ALA A 140 0.51 -7.43 9.97
CA ALA A 140 -0.25 -8.11 11.02
C ALA A 140 -1.04 -7.14 11.90
N LYS A 141 -0.54 -5.91 12.07
CA LYS A 141 -1.24 -4.85 12.78
C LYS A 141 -0.82 -3.51 12.20
N ARG A 142 -1.80 -2.64 11.96
CA ARG A 142 -1.59 -1.25 11.57
C ARG A 142 -2.19 -0.29 12.57
N VAL A 143 -1.46 0.77 12.87
CA VAL A 143 -1.99 2.00 13.45
C VAL A 143 -1.67 3.15 12.51
N VAL A 144 -2.71 3.82 12.03
CA VAL A 144 -2.57 5.04 11.25
C VAL A 144 -2.51 6.23 12.21
N VAL A 145 -1.39 6.94 12.19
CA VAL A 145 -1.18 8.15 12.97
C VAL A 145 -1.31 9.33 12.02
N TYR A 146 -2.30 10.19 12.28
CA TYR A 146 -2.50 11.42 11.51
C TYR A 146 -1.70 12.55 12.15
N ASP A 147 -0.79 13.14 11.38
CA ASP A 147 0.05 14.24 11.85
C ASP A 147 -0.41 15.59 11.26
N TRP A 148 -1.11 15.59 10.11
CA TRP A 148 -1.66 16.80 9.48
C TRP A 148 -2.88 16.49 8.58
N GLN A 149 -3.79 17.46 8.45
CA GLN A 149 -4.90 17.40 7.51
C GLN A 149 -5.27 18.80 6.99
N ASP A 150 -5.45 18.88 5.66
CA ASP A 150 -6.10 20.02 5.00
C ASP A 150 -7.27 19.53 4.14
N ILE A 151 -8.33 20.35 4.08
CA ILE A 151 -9.55 20.05 3.32
C ILE A 151 -9.90 21.26 2.45
N TRP A 152 -10.23 21.02 1.18
CA TRP A 152 -10.70 22.06 0.26
C TRP A 152 -11.77 21.54 -0.71
N ALA A 153 -12.44 22.47 -1.39
CA ALA A 153 -13.40 22.12 -2.43
C ALA A 153 -12.68 21.45 -3.61
N ALA A 154 -13.14 20.27 -4.04
CA ALA A 154 -12.58 19.62 -5.21
C ALA A 154 -13.03 20.32 -6.50
N PRO A 155 -12.24 20.24 -7.58
CA PRO A 155 -12.63 20.80 -8.87
C PRO A 155 -13.93 20.20 -9.39
N THR A 156 -14.84 21.04 -9.87
CA THR A 156 -16.15 20.66 -10.41
C THR A 156 -16.16 20.45 -11.92
N GLN A 157 -15.10 20.89 -12.62
CA GLN A 157 -14.91 20.68 -14.05
C GLN A 157 -14.66 19.20 -14.35
N ASP A 158 -15.13 18.72 -15.50
CA ASP A 158 -14.89 17.36 -15.96
C ASP A 158 -13.39 17.08 -16.18
N GLU A 159 -13.00 15.81 -16.12
CA GLU A 159 -11.59 15.43 -16.24
C GLU A 159 -10.98 15.81 -17.60
N ALA A 160 -11.74 15.74 -18.71
CA ALA A 160 -11.23 16.08 -20.03
C ALA A 160 -10.84 17.56 -20.11
N THR A 161 -11.65 18.45 -19.54
CA THR A 161 -11.33 19.87 -19.40
C THR A 161 -10.10 20.08 -18.50
N ARG A 162 -10.04 19.41 -17.36
CA ARG A 162 -8.95 19.62 -16.37
C ARG A 162 -7.59 19.14 -16.86
N PHE A 163 -7.52 17.95 -17.45
CA PHE A 163 -6.26 17.34 -17.87
C PHE A 163 -5.88 17.73 -19.31
N GLY A 164 -6.85 18.01 -20.18
CA GLY A 164 -6.63 18.40 -21.56
C GLY A 164 -5.76 17.38 -22.29
N ARG A 165 -4.56 17.80 -22.71
CA ARG A 165 -3.60 16.95 -23.44
C ARG A 165 -2.75 16.04 -22.54
N ARG A 166 -2.89 16.10 -21.21
CA ARG A 166 -2.13 15.27 -20.26
C ARG A 166 -2.78 13.90 -20.12
N LEU A 167 -2.48 13.02 -21.08
CA LEU A 167 -2.98 11.65 -21.17
C LEU A 167 -1.80 10.66 -21.25
N PRO A 168 -1.97 9.39 -20.83
CA PRO A 168 -3.19 8.80 -20.24
C PRO A 168 -3.46 9.28 -18.81
N LEU A 169 -4.71 9.14 -18.35
CA LEU A 169 -5.07 9.34 -16.94
C LEU A 169 -4.89 8.04 -16.16
N GLY A 170 -4.61 8.15 -14.86
CA GLY A 170 -4.66 7.01 -13.95
C GLY A 170 -6.08 6.44 -13.89
N ALA A 171 -6.19 5.13 -13.84
CA ALA A 171 -7.46 4.41 -13.82
C ALA A 171 -7.52 3.41 -12.66
N ARG A 172 -8.67 2.77 -12.50
CA ARG A 172 -8.83 1.69 -11.52
C ARG A 172 -8.23 0.40 -12.06
N ALA A 173 -7.94 -0.54 -11.17
CA ALA A 173 -7.61 -1.89 -11.60
C ALA A 173 -8.83 -2.52 -12.31
N PRO A 174 -8.62 -3.30 -13.38
CA PRO A 174 -7.34 -3.66 -14.00
C PRO A 174 -6.92 -2.75 -15.17
N ASP A 175 -7.59 -1.62 -15.37
CA ASP A 175 -7.47 -0.74 -16.54
C ASP A 175 -6.35 0.31 -16.41
N ASP A 176 -5.76 0.50 -15.21
CA ASP A 176 -4.59 1.34 -15.04
C ASP A 176 -3.41 0.87 -15.91
N PRO A 177 -2.66 1.77 -16.57
CA PRO A 177 -1.54 1.41 -17.44
C PRO A 177 -0.50 0.48 -16.80
N TRP A 178 -0.35 0.54 -15.47
CA TRP A 178 0.53 -0.37 -14.74
C TRP A 178 0.20 -1.85 -14.95
N TYR A 179 -1.09 -2.22 -14.94
CA TYR A 179 -1.49 -3.62 -15.08
C TYR A 179 -1.29 -4.12 -16.49
N ALA A 180 -1.49 -3.27 -17.50
CA ALA A 180 -1.14 -3.60 -18.88
C ALA A 180 0.36 -3.88 -19.01
N LEU A 181 1.21 -2.99 -18.48
CA LEU A 181 2.66 -3.15 -18.50
C LEU A 181 3.12 -4.42 -17.76
N MET A 182 2.54 -4.72 -16.59
CA MET A 182 2.86 -5.95 -15.85
C MET A 182 2.52 -7.21 -16.66
N ARG A 183 1.41 -7.21 -17.40
CA ARG A 183 1.06 -8.31 -18.31
C ARG A 183 2.07 -8.43 -19.45
N GLU A 184 2.47 -7.31 -20.06
CA GLU A 184 3.46 -7.31 -21.14
C GLU A 184 4.81 -7.92 -20.70
N VAL A 185 5.29 -7.56 -19.50
CA VAL A 185 6.54 -8.11 -18.94
C VAL A 185 6.41 -9.57 -18.54
N ALA A 186 5.21 -10.02 -18.11
CA ALA A 186 4.97 -11.40 -17.72
C ALA A 186 4.80 -12.37 -18.91
N MET A 187 4.55 -11.87 -20.11
CA MET A 187 4.48 -12.70 -21.32
C MET A 187 5.90 -13.20 -21.67
N PRO A 188 6.08 -14.49 -21.97
CA PRO A 188 7.37 -14.99 -22.45
C PRO A 188 7.73 -14.25 -23.75
N ALA A 189 9.00 -13.86 -23.90
CA ALA A 189 9.48 -13.24 -25.13
C ALA A 189 9.16 -14.17 -26.31
N SER A 190 8.52 -13.63 -27.36
CA SER A 190 8.31 -14.38 -28.60
C SER A 190 9.67 -14.86 -29.14
N PRO A 191 9.76 -16.12 -29.60
CA PRO A 191 11.01 -16.70 -30.10
C PRO A 191 11.56 -15.98 -31.33
#